data_AF-A0A1Q5JLS8-F1
#
_entry.id   AF-A0A1Q5JLS8-F1
#
_cell.length_a   1.000
_cell.length_b   1.000
_cell.length_c   1.000
_cell.angle_alpha   90.00
_cell.angle_beta   90.00
_cell.angle_gamma   90.00
#
_symmetry.space_group_name_H-M   'P 1'
#
loop_
_entity.id
_entity.type
_entity.pdbx_description
1 polymer ?
#
loop_
_entity_poly.entity_id
_entity_poly.type
_entity_poly.pdbx_seq_one_letter_code
_entity_poly.pdbx_strand_id
1 'polypeptide(L)'
;MIAVAERWVALTKPEETEEHRQALAAVKAAEKALERLAEDRKAGIYDGAMGRFYPRLVAEAEADLVAAENKASEFGGAVNLTFFDDLDMLQAAWDAADDAMRRDLIRLAIDKVTVTRGVRGKPFVGEERCVITWATPAER
;
A
#
# COMPACT_ATOMS: atom_id res chain seq x y z
N MET A 1 3.81 8.10 6.60
CA MET A 1 3.78 7.17 5.45
C MET A 1 2.37 6.91 4.93
N ILE A 2 1.34 6.76 5.77
CA ILE A 2 -0.05 6.47 5.33
C ILE A 2 -0.55 7.41 4.21
N ALA A 3 -0.40 8.73 4.38
CA ALA A 3 -0.80 9.72 3.36
C ALA A 3 -0.09 9.55 2.01
N VAL A 4 1.18 9.14 2.03
CA VAL A 4 1.98 8.92 0.82
C VAL A 4 1.54 7.64 0.12
N ALA A 5 1.27 6.58 0.89
CA ALA A 5 0.75 5.31 0.40
C ALA A 5 -0.63 5.48 -0.26
N GLU A 6 -1.55 6.22 0.38
CA GLU A 6 -2.88 6.53 -0.17
C GLU A 6 -2.79 7.28 -1.50
N ARG A 7 -1.94 8.32 -1.56
CA ARG A 7 -1.74 9.10 -2.78
C ARG A 7 -1.00 8.29 -3.85
N TRP A 8 -0.10 7.38 -3.47
CA TRP A 8 0.59 6.47 -4.40
C TRP A 8 -0.41 5.53 -5.07
N VAL A 9 -1.32 4.92 -4.30
CA VAL A 9 -2.43 4.11 -4.87
C VAL A 9 -3.23 4.92 -5.89
N ALA A 10 -3.60 6.16 -5.55
CA ALA A 10 -4.34 7.05 -6.46
C ALA A 10 -3.55 7.46 -7.71
N LEU A 11 -2.21 7.57 -7.62
CA LEU A 11 -1.36 7.92 -8.75
C LEU A 11 -1.07 6.73 -9.67
N THR A 12 -0.82 5.55 -9.09
CA THR A 12 -0.53 4.33 -9.86
C THR A 12 -1.81 3.77 -10.50
N LYS A 13 -2.97 4.02 -9.89
CA LYS A 13 -4.28 3.56 -10.39
C LYS A 13 -5.36 4.66 -10.25
N PRO A 14 -5.32 5.70 -11.09
CA PRO A 14 -6.30 6.80 -11.03
C PRO A 14 -7.72 6.36 -11.42
N GLU A 15 -7.86 5.23 -12.13
CA GLU A 15 -9.14 4.61 -12.49
C GLU A 15 -9.41 3.36 -11.65
N GLU A 16 -9.35 3.50 -10.32
CA GLU A 16 -9.75 2.41 -9.44
C GLU A 16 -11.26 2.20 -9.51
N THR A 17 -11.70 1.36 -10.45
CA THR A 17 -13.10 0.96 -10.57
C THR A 17 -13.55 0.27 -9.29
N GLU A 18 -14.85 0.38 -8.96
CA GLU A 18 -15.44 -0.33 -7.81
C GLU A 18 -15.13 -1.85 -7.86
N GLU A 19 -15.00 -2.40 -9.06
CA GLU A 19 -14.63 -3.79 -9.33
C GLU A 19 -13.20 -4.14 -8.88
N HIS A 20 -12.22 -3.24 -9.04
CA HIS A 20 -10.86 -3.44 -8.53
C HIS A 20 -10.82 -3.41 -7.00
N ARG A 21 -11.53 -2.45 -6.37
CA ARG A 21 -11.64 -2.40 -4.90
C ARG A 21 -12.29 -3.66 -4.34
N GLN A 22 -13.31 -4.18 -5.01
CA GLN A 22 -13.93 -5.46 -4.65
C GLN A 22 -12.99 -6.65 -4.84
N ALA A 23 -12.18 -6.68 -5.90
CA ALA A 23 -11.19 -7.73 -6.11
C ALA A 23 -10.10 -7.74 -5.03
N LEU A 24 -9.56 -6.58 -4.64
CA LEU A 24 -8.60 -6.47 -3.53
C LEU A 24 -9.23 -6.81 -2.18
N ALA A 25 -10.47 -6.39 -1.94
CA ALA A 25 -11.21 -6.77 -0.73
C ALA A 25 -11.43 -8.30 -0.66
N ALA A 26 -11.64 -8.97 -1.80
CA ALA A 26 -11.77 -10.41 -1.87
C ALA A 26 -10.45 -11.13 -1.53
N VAL A 27 -9.30 -10.64 -2.01
CA VAL A 27 -7.97 -11.16 -1.63
C VAL A 27 -7.79 -11.06 -0.12
N LYS A 28 -8.02 -9.88 0.45
CA LYS A 28 -7.88 -9.66 1.90
C LYS A 28 -8.82 -10.52 2.74
N ALA A 29 -10.02 -10.79 2.23
CA ALA A 29 -10.96 -11.68 2.90
C ALA A 29 -10.49 -13.15 2.88
N ALA A 30 -9.90 -13.61 1.77
CA ALA A 30 -9.33 -14.94 1.63
C ALA A 30 -8.10 -15.14 2.54
N GLU A 31 -7.19 -14.17 2.60
CA GLU A 31 -6.06 -14.18 3.54
C GLU A 31 -6.54 -14.30 5.00
N LYS A 32 -7.57 -13.52 5.37
CA LYS A 32 -8.14 -13.58 6.71
C LYS A 32 -8.83 -14.91 7.01
N ALA A 33 -9.35 -15.60 6.01
CA ALA A 33 -9.92 -16.93 6.18
C ALA A 33 -8.82 -17.97 6.49
N LEU A 34 -7.67 -17.88 5.82
CA LEU A 34 -6.49 -18.70 6.13
C LEU A 34 -5.93 -18.41 7.52
N GLU A 35 -5.85 -17.13 7.91
CA GLU A 35 -5.41 -16.74 9.25
C GLU A 35 -6.34 -17.32 10.33
N ARG A 36 -7.66 -17.22 10.15
CA ARG A 36 -8.63 -17.84 11.06
C ARG A 36 -8.48 -19.36 11.13
N LEU A 37 -8.29 -20.04 10.00
CA LEU A 37 -8.04 -21.48 10.00
C LEU A 37 -6.79 -21.85 10.81
N ALA A 38 -5.73 -21.05 10.71
CA ALA A 38 -4.52 -21.23 11.50
C ALA A 38 -4.76 -20.98 13.00
N GLU A 39 -5.53 -19.95 13.35
CA GLU A 39 -5.94 -19.66 14.72
C GLU A 39 -6.82 -20.79 15.31
N ASP A 40 -7.80 -21.26 14.55
CA ASP A 40 -8.70 -22.36 14.93
C ASP A 40 -7.92 -23.67 15.13
N ARG A 41 -6.90 -23.91 14.29
CA ARG A 41 -5.98 -25.04 14.47
C ARG A 41 -5.17 -24.91 15.74
N LYS A 42 -4.65 -23.71 16.03
CA LYS A 42 -3.90 -23.42 17.26
C LYS A 42 -4.77 -23.53 18.51
N ALA A 43 -6.06 -23.20 18.41
CA ALA A 43 -7.05 -23.34 19.47
C ALA A 43 -7.52 -24.79 19.69
N GLY A 44 -7.05 -25.75 18.87
CA GLY A 44 -7.35 -27.17 19.00
C GLY A 44 -8.73 -27.58 18.44
N ILE A 45 -9.42 -26.70 17.71
CA ILE A 45 -10.76 -26.98 17.15
C ILE A 45 -10.73 -28.17 16.19
N TYR A 46 -9.59 -28.34 15.49
CA TYR A 46 -9.37 -29.43 14.55
C TYR A 46 -8.59 -30.62 15.15
N ASP A 47 -8.56 -30.78 16.47
CA ASP A 47 -7.94 -31.96 17.08
C ASP A 47 -8.84 -33.20 17.01
N GLY A 48 -8.22 -34.40 17.06
CA GLY A 48 -8.92 -35.67 16.98
C GLY A 48 -9.55 -35.95 15.61
N ALA A 49 -10.79 -36.47 15.59
CA ALA A 49 -11.45 -36.93 14.36
C ALA A 49 -11.71 -35.82 13.33
N MET A 50 -11.73 -34.55 13.74
CA MET A 50 -11.93 -33.40 12.86
C MET A 50 -10.64 -32.97 12.14
N GLY A 51 -9.47 -33.37 12.62
CA GLY A 51 -8.18 -33.04 11.99
C GLY A 51 -8.03 -33.57 10.57
N ARG A 52 -8.77 -34.64 10.21
CA ARG A 52 -8.79 -35.18 8.85
C ARG A 52 -9.36 -34.22 7.81
N PHE A 53 -10.19 -33.26 8.22
CA PHE A 53 -10.80 -32.28 7.33
C PHE A 53 -9.95 -31.03 7.13
N TYR A 54 -9.05 -30.75 8.08
CA TYR A 54 -8.22 -29.55 8.06
C TYR A 54 -7.37 -29.39 6.79
N PRO A 55 -6.65 -30.43 6.29
CA PRO A 55 -5.90 -30.30 5.04
C PRO A 55 -6.78 -29.94 3.84
N ARG A 56 -8.02 -30.44 3.80
CA ARG A 56 -8.96 -30.12 2.72
C ARG A 56 -9.43 -28.68 2.79
N LEU A 57 -9.74 -28.19 3.98
CA LEU A 57 -10.17 -26.81 4.21
C LEU A 57 -9.06 -25.80 3.90
N VAL A 58 -7.81 -26.12 4.25
CA VAL A 58 -6.65 -25.30 3.89
C VAL A 58 -6.46 -25.27 2.37
N ALA A 59 -6.51 -26.43 1.70
CA ALA A 59 -6.39 -26.48 0.24
C ALA A 59 -7.50 -25.72 -0.49
N GLU A 60 -8.74 -25.77 0.01
CA GLU A 60 -9.86 -24.98 -0.51
C GLU A 60 -9.61 -23.46 -0.31
N ALA A 61 -9.18 -23.04 0.88
CA ALA A 61 -8.89 -21.63 1.17
C ALA A 61 -7.67 -21.08 0.41
N GLU A 62 -6.63 -21.90 0.18
CA GLU A 62 -5.48 -21.55 -0.66
C GLU A 62 -5.89 -21.39 -2.13
N ALA A 63 -6.76 -22.26 -2.64
CA ALA A 63 -7.29 -22.15 -3.99
C ALA A 63 -8.15 -20.89 -4.17
N ASP A 64 -8.96 -20.54 -3.16
CA ASP A 64 -9.74 -19.30 -3.14
C ASP A 64 -8.86 -18.05 -3.12
N LEU A 65 -7.76 -18.07 -2.36
CA LEU A 65 -6.77 -17.00 -2.36
C LEU A 65 -6.15 -16.81 -3.74
N VAL A 66 -5.67 -17.90 -4.35
CA VAL A 66 -5.07 -17.86 -5.71
C VAL A 66 -6.08 -17.35 -6.74
N ALA A 67 -7.35 -17.74 -6.65
CA ALA A 67 -8.40 -17.25 -7.54
C ALA A 67 -8.66 -15.74 -7.34
N ALA A 68 -8.68 -15.26 -6.10
CA ALA A 68 -8.83 -13.86 -5.78
C ALA A 68 -7.63 -13.02 -6.25
N GLU A 69 -6.41 -13.53 -6.07
CA GLU A 69 -5.17 -12.90 -6.54
C GLU A 69 -5.13 -12.80 -8.06
N ASN A 70 -5.50 -13.86 -8.77
CA ASN A 70 -5.59 -13.85 -10.22
C ASN A 70 -6.59 -12.79 -10.70
N LYS A 71 -7.77 -12.72 -10.07
CA LYS A 71 -8.78 -11.71 -10.39
C LYS A 71 -8.30 -10.29 -10.09
N ALA A 72 -7.57 -10.08 -8.99
CA ALA A 72 -6.96 -8.79 -8.68
C ALA A 72 -5.81 -8.43 -9.65
N SER A 73 -5.09 -9.43 -10.17
CA SER A 73 -4.01 -9.25 -11.13
C SER A 73 -4.50 -8.73 -12.49
N GLU A 74 -5.72 -9.09 -12.90
CA GLU A 74 -6.38 -8.61 -14.13
C GLU A 74 -6.55 -7.09 -14.14
N PHE A 75 -6.62 -6.48 -12.95
CA PHE A 75 -6.72 -5.03 -12.77
C PHE A 75 -5.34 -4.38 -12.48
N GLY A 76 -4.24 -5.04 -12.82
CA GLY A 76 -2.89 -4.49 -12.72
C GLY A 76 -2.21 -4.66 -11.36
N GLY A 77 -2.54 -5.73 -10.63
CA GLY A 77 -1.82 -6.21 -9.43
C GLY A 77 -1.95 -5.32 -8.18
N ALA A 78 -1.83 -5.90 -6.99
CA ALA A 78 -1.79 -5.12 -5.76
C ALA A 78 -0.65 -4.10 -5.82
N VAL A 79 -0.95 -2.83 -5.54
CA VAL A 79 0.09 -1.80 -5.42
C VAL A 79 0.98 -2.22 -4.25
N ASN A 80 2.23 -2.59 -4.53
CA ASN A 80 3.17 -2.98 -3.49
C ASN A 80 3.53 -1.74 -2.68
N LEU A 81 2.97 -1.65 -1.47
CA LEU A 81 3.21 -0.55 -0.52
C LEU A 81 4.35 -0.87 0.46
N THR A 82 4.85 -2.10 0.45
CA THR A 82 5.82 -2.61 1.43
C THR A 82 7.13 -1.82 1.43
N PHE A 83 7.53 -1.26 0.28
CA PHE A 83 8.75 -0.45 0.20
C PHE A 83 8.63 0.90 0.93
N PHE A 84 7.43 1.36 1.29
CA PHE A 84 7.26 2.56 2.12
C PHE A 84 7.43 2.27 3.62
N ASP A 85 7.35 1.01 4.04
CA ASP A 85 7.47 0.63 5.45
C ASP A 85 8.92 0.33 5.86
N ASP A 86 9.83 0.20 4.88
CA ASP A 86 11.25 -0.06 5.07
C ASP A 86 12.10 1.03 4.38
N LEU A 87 12.94 1.71 5.18
CA LEU A 87 13.76 2.83 4.72
C LEU A 87 14.83 2.39 3.70
N ASP A 88 15.39 1.19 3.86
CA ASP A 88 16.43 0.66 2.97
C ASP A 88 15.82 0.26 1.62
N MET A 89 14.60 -0.31 1.64
CA MET A 89 13.84 -0.59 0.42
C MET A 89 13.40 0.69 -0.29
N LEU A 90 12.97 1.71 0.46
CA LEU A 90 12.60 3.02 -0.10
C LEU A 90 13.80 3.69 -0.77
N GLN A 91 14.96 3.64 -0.13
CA GLN A 91 16.20 4.21 -0.67
C GLN A 91 16.61 3.49 -1.96
N ALA A 92 16.59 2.16 -1.97
CA ALA A 92 16.88 1.37 -3.16
C ALA A 92 15.90 1.66 -4.32
N ALA A 93 14.61 1.80 -4.02
CA ALA A 93 13.59 2.16 -5.01
C ALA A 93 13.78 3.59 -5.54
N TRP A 94 14.15 4.54 -4.68
CA TRP A 94 14.48 5.92 -5.05
C TRP A 94 15.70 6.01 -5.97
N ASP A 95 16.75 5.25 -5.65
CA ASP A 95 17.99 5.24 -6.42
C ASP A 95 17.81 4.59 -7.79
N ALA A 96 16.95 3.57 -7.88
CA ALA A 96 16.57 2.92 -9.14
C ALA A 96 15.54 3.70 -9.97
N ALA A 97 14.81 4.64 -9.38
CA ALA A 97 13.77 5.43 -10.05
C ALA A 97 14.35 6.45 -11.05
N ASP A 98 13.66 6.63 -12.16
CA ASP A 98 13.95 7.70 -13.12
C ASP A 98 13.46 9.08 -12.63
N ASP A 99 13.85 10.14 -13.33
CA ASP A 99 13.52 11.52 -12.92
C ASP A 99 12.01 11.80 -12.92
N ALA A 100 11.24 11.09 -13.76
CA ALA A 100 9.78 11.21 -13.78
C ALA A 100 9.18 10.59 -12.51
N MET A 101 9.58 9.36 -12.18
CA MET A 101 9.14 8.63 -11.00
C MET A 101 9.56 9.33 -9.70
N ARG A 102 10.79 9.86 -9.62
CA ARG A 102 11.24 10.65 -8.45
C ARG A 102 10.40 11.89 -8.23
N ARG A 103 10.04 12.60 -9.30
CA ARG A 103 9.17 13.78 -9.23
C ARG A 103 7.79 13.41 -8.70
N ASP A 104 7.28 12.26 -9.13
CA ASP A 104 5.99 11.75 -8.69
C ASP A 104 6.02 11.32 -7.22
N LEU A 105 7.03 10.58 -6.77
CA LEU A 105 7.23 10.26 -5.35
C LEU A 105 7.28 11.52 -4.47
N ILE A 106 7.99 12.57 -4.92
CA ILE A 106 8.02 13.87 -4.20
C ILE A 106 6.62 14.50 -4.14
N ARG A 107 5.85 14.47 -5.24
CA ARG A 107 4.50 15.04 -5.30
C ARG A 107 3.53 14.34 -4.35
N LEU A 108 3.78 13.08 -4.02
CA LEU A 108 2.97 12.31 -3.07
C LEU A 108 3.32 12.61 -1.61
N ALA A 109 4.58 12.92 -1.34
CA ALA A 109 5.03 13.34 -0.02
C ALA A 109 4.63 14.79 0.31
N ILE A 110 4.67 15.68 -0.69
CA ILE A 110 4.42 17.11 -0.51
C ILE A 110 2.98 17.45 -0.88
N ASP A 111 2.28 18.14 0.02
CA ASP A 111 0.96 18.71 -0.27
C ASP A 111 1.10 20.06 -0.96
N LYS A 112 1.89 20.96 -0.37
CA LYS A 112 2.10 22.32 -0.89
C LYS A 112 3.48 22.84 -0.57
N VAL A 113 4.07 23.59 -1.49
CA VAL A 113 5.25 24.43 -1.22
C VAL A 113 4.83 25.89 -1.28
N THR A 114 4.98 26.60 -0.16
CA THR A 114 4.73 28.05 -0.09
C THR A 114 6.05 28.79 -0.16
N VAL A 115 6.23 29.60 -1.20
CA VAL A 115 7.43 30.43 -1.39
C VAL A 115 7.07 31.91 -1.17
N THR A 116 7.67 32.54 -0.17
CA THR A 116 7.46 33.96 0.12
C THR A 116 8.37 34.85 -0.72
N ARG A 117 7.87 36.05 -1.06
CA ARG A 117 8.62 37.04 -1.84
C ARG A 117 9.80 37.56 -1.01
N GLY A 118 10.99 37.52 -1.58
CA GLY A 118 12.20 38.05 -0.96
C GLY A 118 12.30 39.58 -1.03
N VAL A 119 13.21 40.13 -0.25
CA VAL A 119 13.54 41.55 -0.27
C VAL A 119 14.72 41.78 -1.21
N ARG A 120 14.58 42.73 -2.14
CA ARG A 120 15.65 43.10 -3.08
C ARG A 120 16.89 43.56 -2.30
N GLY A 121 18.05 43.00 -2.63
CA GLY A 121 19.32 43.33 -1.98
C GLY A 121 19.67 42.49 -0.75
N LYS A 122 18.82 41.53 -0.34
CA LYS A 122 19.16 40.53 0.69
C LYS A 122 19.44 39.15 0.07
N PRO A 123 20.34 38.35 0.66
CA PRO A 123 20.58 36.98 0.21
C PRO A 123 19.32 36.12 0.37
N PHE A 124 19.19 35.10 -0.47
CA PHE A 124 18.12 34.12 -0.37
C PHE A 124 18.39 33.18 0.81
N VAL A 125 17.51 33.18 1.80
CA VAL A 125 17.51 32.19 2.89
C VAL A 125 16.36 31.22 2.64
N GLY A 126 16.68 29.97 2.29
CA GLY A 126 15.69 28.98 1.86
C GLY A 126 14.69 28.60 2.95
N GLU A 127 15.18 28.33 4.17
CA GLU A 127 14.35 27.93 5.31
C GLU A 127 13.33 29.00 5.71
N GLU A 128 13.69 30.28 5.60
CA GLU A 128 12.80 31.41 5.92
C GLU A 128 11.78 31.68 4.81
N ARG A 129 12.08 31.23 3.57
CA ARG A 129 11.30 31.58 2.38
C ARG A 129 10.45 30.45 1.83
N CYS A 130 10.84 29.21 2.07
CA CYS A 130 10.19 28.02 1.54
C CYS A 130 9.64 27.19 2.70
N VAL A 131 8.32 27.19 2.84
CA VAL A 131 7.63 26.31 3.77
C VAL A 131 7.05 25.14 2.97
N ILE A 132 7.51 23.92 3.28
CA ILE A 132 6.97 22.69 2.72
C ILE A 132 5.90 22.17 3.68
N THR A 133 4.67 22.13 3.19
CA THR A 133 3.56 21.44 3.84
C THR A 133 3.58 20.00 3.35
N TRP A 134 3.82 19.07 4.27
CA TRP A 134 3.82 17.64 4.00
C TRP A 134 2.41 17.08 3.99
N ALA A 135 2.18 16.02 3.21
CA ALA A 135 0.89 15.35 3.14
C ALA A 135 0.51 14.71 4.49
N THR A 136 -0.68 15.04 4.97
CA THR A 136 -1.30 14.41 6.15
C THR A 136 -2.33 13.36 5.72
N PRO A 137 -2.55 12.29 6.50
CA PRO A 137 -3.55 11.27 6.17
C PRO A 137 -4.94 11.92 6.09
N ALA A 138 -5.83 11.41 5.23
CA ALA A 138 -7.23 11.80 5.30
C ALA A 138 -7.78 11.33 6.66
N GLU A 139 -8.21 12.26 7.51
CA GLU A 139 -8.83 11.94 8.79
C GLU A 139 -10.02 10.99 8.54
N ARG A 140 -10.03 9.88 9.28
CA ARG A 140 -10.99 8.78 9.14
C ARG A 140 -12.21 9.02 10.04
#